data_AF-A0A852J8B3-F1
#
_entry.id   AF-A0A852J8B3-F1
#
_cell.length_a   1.000
_cell.length_b   1.000
_cell.length_c   1.000
_cell.angle_alpha   90.00
_cell.angle_beta   90.00
_cell.angle_gamma   90.00
#
_symmetry.space_group_name_H-M   'P 1'
#
loop_
_entity.id
_entity.type
_entity.pdbx_description
1 polymer ?
#
loop_
_entity_poly.entity_id
_entity_poly.type
_entity_poly.pdbx_seq_one_letter_code
_entity_poly.pdbx_strand_id
1 'polypeptide(L)'
;MGALQPGLPSPTVILRHWHVTVIDLKDCFFSIPLHPDDAPKFAFSIPTREAHATFHQNAKGLKRQFQISNDDAKGIIHSCPVCSH
;
A
#
# COMPACT_ATOMS: atom_id res chain seq x y z
N MET A 1 4.41 -3.95 -23.52
CA MET A 1 3.01 -3.50 -23.47
C MET A 1 2.27 -4.45 -22.54
N GLY A 2 1.55 -3.94 -21.53
CA GLY A 2 0.82 -4.78 -20.57
C GLY A 2 -0.40 -5.46 -21.19
N ALA A 3 -1.08 -6.31 -20.42
CA ALA A 3 -2.32 -6.95 -20.87
C ALA A 3 -3.42 -5.92 -21.16
N LEU A 4 -4.20 -6.14 -22.22
CA LEU A 4 -5.41 -5.35 -22.49
C LEU A 4 -6.47 -5.70 -21.44
N GLN A 5 -7.09 -4.68 -20.83
CA GLN A 5 -8.27 -4.91 -20.00
C GLN A 5 -9.41 -5.45 -20.89
N PRO A 6 -9.95 -6.65 -20.60
CA PRO A 6 -11.11 -7.16 -21.30
C PRO A 6 -12.30 -6.18 -21.17
N GLY A 7 -13.06 -6.01 -22.25
CA GLY A 7 -14.26 -5.16 -22.25
C GLY A 7 -14.03 -3.68 -22.60
N LEU A 8 -12.79 -3.23 -22.76
CA LEU A 8 -12.46 -1.89 -23.26
C LEU A 8 -11.93 -1.95 -24.70
N PRO A 9 -12.25 -0.97 -25.56
CA PRO A 9 -11.66 -0.89 -26.89
C PRO A 9 -10.16 -0.64 -26.78
N SER A 10 -9.40 -1.19 -27.72
CA SER A 10 -7.94 -1.04 -27.72
C SER A 10 -7.54 0.45 -27.74
N PRO A 11 -6.58 0.89 -26.92
CA PRO A 11 -6.05 2.25 -26.95
C PRO A 11 -5.45 2.63 -28.32
N THR A 12 -5.12 1.65 -29.16
CA THR A 12 -4.64 1.86 -30.54
C THR A 12 -5.64 2.61 -31.42
N VAL A 13 -6.93 2.66 -31.02
CA VAL A 13 -7.98 3.41 -31.73
C VAL A 13 -7.94 4.91 -31.37
N ILE A 14 -7.21 5.32 -30.34
CA ILE A 14 -7.08 6.74 -29.95
C ILE A 14 -6.15 7.45 -30.96
N LEU A 15 -6.73 8.32 -31.80
CA LEU A 15 -6.00 9.06 -32.82
C LEU A 15 -5.01 10.06 -32.19
N ARG A 16 -3.83 10.21 -32.80
CA ARG A 16 -2.68 11.02 -32.31
C ARG A 16 -2.93 12.53 -32.16
N HIS A 17 -4.12 13.02 -32.51
CA HIS A 17 -4.49 14.44 -32.45
C HIS A 17 -5.83 14.68 -31.74
N TRP A 18 -6.36 13.66 -31.03
CA TRP A 18 -7.58 13.82 -30.24
C TRP A 18 -7.26 14.51 -28.91
N HIS A 19 -8.16 15.37 -28.42
CA HIS A 19 -8.05 15.96 -27.08
C HIS A 19 -8.38 14.90 -26.01
N VAL A 20 -7.35 14.32 -25.39
CA VAL A 20 -7.50 13.28 -24.37
C VAL A 20 -7.59 13.90 -22.98
N THR A 21 -8.62 13.53 -22.23
CA THR A 21 -8.73 13.84 -20.79
C THR A 21 -8.41 12.58 -20.00
N VAL A 22 -7.48 12.70 -19.04
CA VAL A 22 -7.16 11.62 -18.11
C VAL A 22 -7.89 11.87 -16.80
N ILE A 23 -8.72 10.91 -16.39
CA ILE A 23 -9.48 10.95 -15.14
C ILE A 23 -8.92 9.85 -14.25
N ASP A 24 -8.44 10.21 -13.06
CA ASP A 24 -8.06 9.23 -12.06
C ASP A 24 -9.31 8.66 -11.39
N LEU A 25 -9.41 7.34 -11.33
CA LEU A 25 -10.52 6.61 -10.71
C LEU A 25 -10.07 5.88 -9.44
N LYS A 26 -8.87 6.17 -8.92
CA LYS A 26 -8.28 5.47 -7.77
C LYS A 26 -9.23 5.39 -6.57
N ASP A 27 -9.89 6.48 -6.22
CA ASP A 27 -10.80 6.51 -5.06
C ASP A 27 -12.12 5.77 -5.31
N CYS A 28 -12.54 5.63 -6.57
CA CYS A 28 -13.74 4.87 -6.93
C CYS A 28 -13.59 3.38 -6.61
N PHE A 29 -12.37 2.84 -6.60
CA PHE A 29 -12.12 1.44 -6.24
C PHE A 29 -12.48 1.11 -4.79
N PHE A 30 -12.50 2.09 -3.87
CA PHE A 30 -12.92 1.84 -2.48
C PHE A 30 -14.43 1.57 -2.35
N SER A 31 -15.22 1.91 -3.36
CA SER A 31 -16.67 1.62 -3.39
C SER A 31 -16.99 0.25 -4.00
N ILE A 32 -16.01 -0.40 -4.62
CA ILE A 32 -16.17 -1.71 -5.26
C ILE A 32 -15.67 -2.78 -4.29
N PRO A 33 -16.54 -3.68 -3.79
CA PRO A 33 -16.12 -4.72 -2.86
C PRO A 33 -15.21 -5.74 -3.55
N LEU A 34 -14.16 -6.17 -2.86
CA LEU A 34 -13.30 -7.26 -3.30
C LEU A 34 -13.91 -8.61 -2.89
N HIS A 35 -13.79 -9.63 -3.74
CA HIS A 35 -14.22 -10.97 -3.39
C HIS A 35 -13.38 -11.51 -2.20
N PRO A 36 -13.98 -12.13 -1.17
CA PRO A 36 -13.25 -12.55 0.02
C PRO A 36 -12.05 -13.46 -0.27
N ASP A 37 -12.21 -14.40 -1.21
CA ASP A 37 -11.14 -15.35 -1.59
C ASP A 37 -9.98 -14.69 -2.34
N ASP A 38 -10.20 -13.51 -2.93
CA ASP A 38 -9.17 -12.75 -3.63
C ASP A 38 -8.45 -11.75 -2.74
N ALA A 39 -9.03 -11.37 -1.58
CA ALA A 39 -8.45 -10.41 -0.65
C ALA A 39 -6.98 -10.66 -0.29
N PRO A 40 -6.53 -11.91 -0.03
CA PRO A 40 -5.13 -12.19 0.26
C PRO A 40 -4.17 -11.84 -0.89
N LYS A 41 -4.62 -11.88 -2.15
CA LYS A 41 -3.80 -11.59 -3.34
C LYS A 41 -3.49 -10.10 -3.48
N PHE A 42 -4.30 -9.24 -2.87
CA PHE A 42 -4.16 -7.79 -2.89
C PHE A 42 -3.62 -7.21 -1.57
N ALA A 43 -3.26 -8.08 -0.61
CA ALA A 43 -2.63 -7.65 0.63
C ALA A 43 -1.19 -7.20 0.40
N PHE A 44 -0.81 -6.07 1.01
CA PHE A 44 0.57 -5.59 1.04
C PHE A 44 1.02 -5.40 2.49
N SER A 45 2.32 -5.59 2.74
CA SER A 45 2.93 -5.32 4.04
C SER A 45 3.34 -3.85 4.14
N ILE A 46 3.18 -3.28 5.33
CA ILE A 46 3.70 -1.95 5.65
C ILE A 46 5.08 -2.14 6.32
N PRO A 47 6.11 -1.36 5.98
CA PRO A 47 7.39 -1.43 6.67
C PRO A 47 7.25 -1.13 8.16
N THR A 48 8.00 -1.83 9.00
CA THR A 48 7.90 -1.71 10.46
C THR A 48 8.12 -0.28 10.96
N ARG A 49 9.01 0.49 10.29
CA ARG A 49 9.28 1.90 10.64
C ARG A 49 8.07 2.79 10.40
N GLU A 50 7.39 2.63 9.26
CA GLU A 50 6.19 3.40 8.91
C GLU A 50 5.02 3.07 9.84
N ALA A 51 4.88 1.78 10.18
CA ALA A 51 3.89 1.35 11.17
C ALA A 51 4.17 1.94 12.56
N HIS A 52 5.42 1.94 13.02
CA HIS A 52 5.78 2.59 14.28
C HIS A 52 5.58 4.11 14.22
N ALA A 53 5.93 4.78 13.11
CA ALA A 53 5.71 6.22 12.95
C ALA A 53 4.23 6.61 13.01
N THR A 54 3.33 5.72 12.56
CA THR A 54 1.89 5.97 12.57
C THR A 54 1.26 5.66 13.93
N PHE A 55 1.65 4.55 14.56
CA PHE A 55 0.94 4.00 15.72
C PHE A 55 1.74 4.03 17.02
N HIS A 56 3.01 4.45 16.99
CA HIS A 56 3.93 4.53 18.13
C HIS A 56 3.93 3.28 19.02
N GLN A 57 3.95 2.11 18.39
CA GLN A 57 3.88 0.82 19.08
C GLN A 57 5.16 0.57 19.89
N ASN A 58 5.03 -0.07 21.06
CA ASN A 58 6.18 -0.45 21.88
C ASN A 58 6.96 -1.65 21.30
N ALA A 59 8.17 -1.91 21.82
CA ALA A 59 9.09 -2.92 21.28
C ALA A 59 8.49 -4.33 21.25
N LYS A 60 7.74 -4.69 22.30
CA LYS A 60 7.05 -6.00 22.38
C LYS A 60 5.97 -6.12 21.30
N GLY A 61 5.24 -5.03 21.04
CA GLY A 61 4.25 -4.93 19.97
C GLY A 61 4.88 -5.12 18.59
N LEU A 62 5.95 -4.36 18.30
CA LEU A 62 6.67 -4.44 17.02
C LEU A 62 7.24 -5.84 16.76
N LYS A 63 7.93 -6.43 17.75
CA LYS A 63 8.44 -7.80 17.66
C LYS A 63 7.34 -8.81 17.36
N ARG A 64 6.20 -8.71 18.06
CA ARG A 64 5.10 -9.67 17.87
C ARG A 64 4.45 -9.53 16.49
N GLN A 65 4.25 -8.30 16.02
CA GLN A 65 3.51 -8.03 14.79
C GLN A 65 4.35 -8.22 13.52
N PHE A 66 5.63 -7.81 13.56
CA PHE A 66 6.52 -7.83 12.39
C PHE A 66 7.59 -8.91 12.47
N GLN A 67 7.59 -9.73 13.53
CA GLN A 67 8.54 -10.83 13.74
C GLN A 67 10.02 -10.40 13.67
N ILE A 68 10.31 -9.15 14.07
CA ILE A 68 11.67 -8.61 14.13
C ILE A 68 12.36 -8.88 15.48
N SER A 69 13.69 -8.69 15.55
CA SER A 69 14.41 -8.85 16.81
C SER A 69 14.05 -7.75 17.83
N ASN A 70 14.28 -8.01 19.12
CA ASN A 70 14.10 -6.98 20.14
C ASN A 70 15.06 -5.80 19.95
N ASP A 71 16.24 -6.04 19.39
CA ASP A 71 17.24 -5.00 19.14
C ASP A 71 16.78 -4.07 18.00
N ASP A 72 16.33 -4.66 16.90
CA ASP A 72 15.74 -3.91 15.78
C ASP A 72 14.53 -3.09 16.25
N ALA A 73 13.66 -3.67 17.07
CA ALA A 73 12.49 -2.97 17.59
C ALA A 73 12.86 -1.76 18.45
N LYS A 74 13.91 -1.87 19.26
CA LYS A 74 14.46 -0.75 20.04
C LYS A 74 15.12 0.28 19.14
N GLY A 75 15.86 -0.14 18.11
CA GLY A 75 16.46 0.76 17.13
C GLY A 75 15.41 1.62 16.42
N ILE A 76 14.27 1.03 16.05
CA ILE A 76 13.14 1.76 15.46
C ILE A 76 12.58 2.81 16.43
N ILE A 77 12.34 2.43 17.68
CA ILE A 77 11.81 3.34 18.71
C ILE A 77 12.80 4.47 19.02
N HIS A 78 14.08 4.15 19.14
CA HIS A 78 15.13 5.14 19.38
C HIS A 78 15.29 6.11 18.20
N SER A 79 15.01 5.66 16.98
CA SER A 79 14.99 6.52 15.80
C SER A 79 13.73 7.38 15.68
N CYS A 80 12.72 7.17 16.53
CA CYS A 80 11.46 7.90 16.48
C CYS A 80 11.58 9.24 17.22
N PRO A 81 11.34 10.39 16.56
CA PRO A 81 11.50 11.71 17.18
C PRO A 81 10.49 11.99 18.32
N VAL A 82 9.43 11.18 18.43
CA VAL A 82 8.39 11.31 19.47
C VAL A 82 8.65 10.37 20.64
N CYS A 83 9.23 9.19 20.39
CA CYS A 83 9.40 8.14 21.40
C CYS A 83 10.82 8.04 21.96
N SER A 84 11.78 8.80 21.43
CA SER A 84 13.20 8.73 21.80
C SER A 84 13.56 9.48 23.10
N HIS A 85 12.59 9.82 23.94
CA HIS A 85 12.80 10.57 25.19
C HIS A 85 12.86 9.64 26.41
#